data_AF-A0A916RCH0-F1
#
_entry.id   AF-A0A916RCH0-F1
#
_cell.length_a   1.000
_cell.length_b   1.000
_cell.length_c   1.000
_cell.angle_alpha   90.00
_cell.angle_beta   90.00
_cell.angle_gamma   90.00
#
_symmetry.space_group_name_H-M   'P 1'
#
loop_
_entity.id
_entity.type
_entity.pdbx_description
1 polymer ?
#
loop_
_entity_poly.entity_id
_entity_poly.type
_entity_poly.pdbx_seq_one_letter_code
_entity_poly.pdbx_strand_id
1 'polypeptide(L)'
;MSGQTPDGFYELTSESDNFQLTPGLLVNLPGGLLGLSGNDSIIGAIDAEIINGNQGNDTINGNQGNDTIFGGKNLDLIFGGDNDDFLSGNLGNDEIHGDAGNDILRGGKESDFLIGGTGNDTLYGDLGIDTLTGGTGVDIFVLSEEADVITDFEVGDRFGLTSGLTVNDLTIETAMTGGNDTSIKIRQSGNIIGRVLGILPAELDSNSFFSIDIESNDNRNSSFLETQTLLSENIRISLDSLPIPFATDSASNPANIIPVPDNPVLQVPDGFTVNVFAENLERPRWLEVTPTGDVLVTETPLNQIRLLRDTDGDGTVDFSQVFADAENGLNQPFGMAFTEDYFYVGNTDSVVRYPYNIGDLEINGTGEKIADLPTGGHWTRNLAISPNNQLFVSIGSLSNVSVEPLPRASVQVMNLDGSNQQTFAFGLRNPVGLDFHPITNQLFTTVNERDGLGDDLVPDYLTGLESGEFYGWPYAYFSPNLEDPRRAGENPNLVAETQTPDVLFQAHSAPLGLQFYDGKTFPEEYQNGAFVAFRGSWNRQEPTGYKLVFVPFDGNGNSTGEYRDFLTGFLDISEETTWGRPTGLEVLPDGSLLFTEEMNNRIYRIQYNE
;
A
#
# COMPACT_ATOMS: atom_id res chain seq x y z
N MET A 1 12.08 20.59 29.89
CA MET A 1 10.96 19.78 30.40
C MET A 1 9.83 20.69 30.84
N SER A 2 8.82 20.84 29.99
CA SER A 2 7.59 21.57 30.30
C SER A 2 6.43 20.59 30.48
N GLY A 3 6.41 19.90 31.62
CA GLY A 3 5.27 19.06 32.01
C GLY A 3 5.06 17.80 31.18
N GLN A 4 4.27 16.88 31.74
CA GLN A 4 3.85 15.65 31.10
C GLN A 4 2.55 15.92 30.32
N THR A 5 2.51 15.57 29.04
CA THR A 5 1.33 15.64 28.19
C THR A 5 0.32 14.54 28.57
N PRO A 6 -0.98 14.68 28.21
CA PRO A 6 -2.05 13.75 28.63
C PRO A 6 -1.89 12.31 28.14
N ASP A 7 -1.05 12.07 27.14
CA ASP A 7 -0.63 10.79 26.56
C ASP A 7 0.66 10.22 27.20
N GLY A 8 1.21 10.88 28.21
CA GLY A 8 2.31 10.38 29.03
C GLY A 8 3.71 10.84 28.61
N PHE A 9 3.84 11.60 27.52
CA PHE A 9 5.12 12.14 27.02
C PHE A 9 5.52 13.43 27.77
N TYR A 10 6.77 13.86 27.64
CA TYR A 10 7.23 15.15 28.17
C TYR A 10 7.55 16.10 27.01
N GLU A 11 6.89 17.25 26.94
CA GLU A 11 7.27 18.29 25.96
C GLU A 11 8.62 18.93 26.35
N LEU A 12 9.54 18.96 25.39
CA LEU A 12 10.83 19.64 25.49
C LEU A 12 10.80 20.88 24.59
N THR A 13 10.93 22.06 25.18
CA THR A 13 10.90 23.34 24.48
C THR A 13 12.30 23.77 24.02
N SER A 14 12.39 24.10 22.73
CA SER A 14 13.30 25.03 22.01
C SER A 14 14.71 24.59 21.58
N GLU A 15 14.84 24.36 20.26
CA GLU A 15 15.81 24.87 19.27
C GLU A 15 17.29 25.10 19.63
N SER A 16 17.87 24.30 20.52
CA SER A 16 19.34 24.14 20.56
C SER A 16 19.77 22.88 21.31
N ASP A 17 20.22 21.91 20.51
CA ASP A 17 21.39 21.04 20.69
C ASP A 17 21.36 19.87 21.69
N ASN A 18 21.67 18.68 21.13
CA ASN A 18 22.18 17.45 21.76
C ASN A 18 21.29 16.85 22.84
N PHE A 19 20.22 16.15 22.44
CA PHE A 19 19.55 15.23 23.34
C PHE A 19 20.47 14.05 23.65
N GLN A 20 20.57 13.62 24.91
CA GLN A 20 21.20 12.34 25.29
C GLN A 20 20.14 11.44 25.91
N LEU A 21 19.68 10.45 25.14
CA LEU A 21 18.98 9.30 25.71
C LEU A 21 20.02 8.40 26.38
N THR A 22 19.75 7.94 27.60
CA THR A 22 20.65 7.03 28.33
C THR A 22 19.93 5.73 28.67
N PRO A 23 20.67 4.61 28.79
CA PRO A 23 20.08 3.30 29.02
C PRO A 23 19.13 3.28 30.23
N GLY A 24 17.92 2.76 30.04
CA GLY A 24 16.98 2.47 31.12
C GLY A 24 15.95 3.56 31.47
N LEU A 25 15.89 4.68 30.75
CA LEU A 25 14.83 5.69 30.96
C LEU A 25 13.46 5.25 30.40
N LEU A 26 13.43 4.21 29.54
CA LEU A 26 12.26 3.79 28.76
C LEU A 26 12.03 2.26 28.75
N VAL A 27 12.53 1.52 29.75
CA VAL A 27 12.27 0.07 29.87
C VAL A 27 10.75 -0.19 29.92
N ASN A 28 10.23 -0.94 28.94
CA ASN A 28 8.81 -1.25 28.68
C ASN A 28 7.98 -0.25 27.85
N LEU A 29 8.57 0.53 26.93
CA LEU A 29 7.79 1.21 25.90
C LEU A 29 7.80 0.40 24.58
N PRO A 30 6.64 -0.08 24.09
CA PRO A 30 6.54 -0.95 22.91
C PRO A 30 6.67 -0.22 21.57
N GLY A 31 7.46 0.87 21.48
CA GLY A 31 7.38 1.82 20.36
C GLY A 31 8.68 2.40 19.80
N GLY A 32 9.85 1.88 20.19
CA GLY A 32 11.13 2.39 19.69
C GLY A 32 11.54 3.77 20.26
N LEU A 33 12.74 4.21 19.91
CA LEU A 33 13.36 5.48 20.30
C LEU A 33 13.32 6.44 19.10
N LEU A 34 12.67 7.60 19.26
CA LEU A 34 12.55 8.61 18.20
C LEU A 34 13.33 9.88 18.58
N GLY A 35 14.24 10.29 17.70
CA GLY A 35 14.88 11.59 17.67
C GLY A 35 13.91 12.71 17.29
N LEU A 36 14.32 13.94 17.53
CA LEU A 36 13.61 15.16 17.19
C LEU A 36 14.09 15.67 15.83
N SER A 37 13.99 16.98 15.58
CA SER A 37 14.32 17.58 14.29
C SER A 37 15.69 18.24 14.24
N GLY A 38 16.57 17.98 15.21
CA GLY A 38 17.91 18.55 15.24
C GLY A 38 18.90 17.53 15.77
N ASN A 39 20.19 17.84 15.70
CA ASN A 39 21.27 16.92 16.01
C ASN A 39 21.14 16.29 17.41
N ASP A 40 20.85 14.99 17.44
CA ASP A 40 20.58 14.21 18.62
C ASP A 40 21.70 13.20 18.91
N SER A 41 21.84 12.81 20.18
CA SER A 41 22.73 11.73 20.61
C SER A 41 21.89 10.64 21.29
N ILE A 42 21.71 9.53 20.60
CA ILE A 42 20.85 8.44 21.04
C ILE A 42 21.72 7.26 21.45
N ILE A 43 21.47 6.72 22.64
CA ILE A 43 22.15 5.53 23.16
C ILE A 43 21.05 4.54 23.54
N GLY A 44 21.00 3.41 22.82
CA GLY A 44 20.13 2.26 23.04
C GLY A 44 20.46 1.52 24.35
N ALA A 45 19.80 0.40 24.60
CA ALA A 45 19.97 -0.35 25.85
C ALA A 45 20.71 -1.66 25.61
N ILE A 46 20.22 -2.78 26.16
CA ILE A 46 20.85 -4.09 25.98
C ILE A 46 19.88 -5.10 25.35
N ASP A 47 18.66 -4.64 25.08
CA ASP A 47 17.58 -5.41 24.47
C ASP A 47 17.47 -4.95 23.02
N ALA A 48 16.80 -5.71 22.14
CA ALA A 48 16.59 -5.26 20.77
C ALA A 48 15.67 -4.04 20.70
N GLU A 49 16.09 -3.00 19.99
CA GLU A 49 15.37 -1.74 19.85
C GLU A 49 15.20 -1.27 18.39
N ILE A 50 14.17 -0.43 18.18
CA ILE A 50 14.00 0.33 16.95
C ILE A 50 14.38 1.78 17.26
N ILE A 51 15.35 2.35 16.56
CA ILE A 51 15.83 3.71 16.78
C ILE A 51 15.73 4.51 15.48
N ASN A 52 15.23 5.75 15.53
CA ASN A 52 15.19 6.63 14.36
C ASN A 52 15.59 8.07 14.73
N GLY A 53 16.67 8.59 14.13
CA GLY A 53 17.21 9.94 14.37
C GLY A 53 16.37 11.08 13.80
N ASN A 54 15.58 10.81 12.76
CA ASN A 54 14.62 11.71 12.11
C ASN A 54 15.27 12.83 11.27
N GLN A 55 15.53 14.03 11.82
CA GLN A 55 16.24 15.08 11.07
C GLN A 55 17.35 15.64 11.92
N GLY A 56 18.49 15.95 11.31
CA GLY A 56 19.63 16.51 12.02
C GLY A 56 20.86 15.67 11.73
N ASN A 57 22.02 16.13 12.19
CA ASN A 57 23.21 15.29 12.16
C ASN A 57 23.28 14.53 13.47
N ASP A 58 22.75 13.31 13.49
CA ASP A 58 22.54 12.54 14.70
C ASP A 58 23.72 11.62 14.99
N THR A 59 23.87 11.23 16.25
CA THR A 59 24.83 10.22 16.69
C THR A 59 24.08 9.14 17.46
N ILE A 60 23.98 7.95 16.87
CA ILE A 60 23.17 6.85 17.38
C ILE A 60 24.08 5.67 17.73
N ASN A 61 23.85 5.05 18.88
CA ASN A 61 24.54 3.83 19.32
C ASN A 61 23.51 2.84 19.85
N GLY A 62 23.36 1.67 19.22
CA GLY A 62 22.42 0.62 19.64
C GLY A 62 22.82 -0.08 20.95
N ASN A 63 24.13 -0.26 21.14
CA ASN A 63 24.80 -0.97 22.24
C ASN A 63 24.74 -2.49 22.13
N GLN A 64 23.76 -3.16 22.74
CA GLN A 64 23.62 -4.63 22.65
C GLN A 64 22.19 -4.94 22.29
N GLY A 65 21.98 -6.01 21.53
CA GLY A 65 20.67 -6.37 21.04
C GLY A 65 20.70 -6.42 19.52
N ASN A 66 19.70 -7.05 18.91
CA ASN A 66 19.57 -7.02 17.46
C ASN A 66 18.75 -5.78 17.11
N ASP A 67 19.42 -4.66 16.92
CA ASP A 67 18.80 -3.36 16.78
C ASP A 67 18.42 -3.06 15.33
N THR A 68 17.40 -2.21 15.16
CA THR A 68 17.01 -1.64 13.87
C THR A 68 17.15 -0.12 13.96
N ILE A 69 18.16 0.43 13.31
CA ILE A 69 18.54 1.84 13.44
C ILE A 69 18.40 2.57 12.10
N PHE A 70 17.71 3.70 12.15
CA PHE A 70 17.53 4.63 11.04
C PHE A 70 18.18 5.98 11.38
N GLY A 71 19.13 6.44 10.57
CA GLY A 71 19.76 7.76 10.71
C GLY A 71 18.73 8.86 10.50
N GLY A 72 18.17 8.93 9.29
CA GLY A 72 17.06 9.80 8.98
C GLY A 72 17.40 10.78 7.87
N LYS A 73 17.62 12.05 8.20
CA LYS A 73 18.05 13.06 7.22
C LYS A 73 19.26 13.78 7.74
N ASN A 74 20.15 14.13 6.81
CA ASN A 74 21.41 14.85 7.03
C ASN A 74 22.55 13.88 7.40
N LEU A 75 23.67 14.37 7.95
CA LEU A 75 24.88 13.54 8.15
C LEU A 75 24.80 12.87 9.52
N ASP A 76 24.50 11.59 9.52
CA ASP A 76 24.35 10.78 10.72
C ASP A 76 25.59 9.92 10.99
N LEU A 77 25.84 9.65 12.28
CA LEU A 77 26.86 8.73 12.75
C LEU A 77 26.18 7.60 13.53
N ILE A 78 26.20 6.39 12.98
CA ILE A 78 25.48 5.23 13.53
C ILE A 78 26.48 4.16 13.97
N PHE A 79 26.30 3.63 15.17
CA PHE A 79 26.97 2.45 15.71
C PHE A 79 25.90 1.40 16.06
N GLY A 80 25.94 0.21 15.46
CA GLY A 80 25.07 -0.91 15.80
C GLY A 80 25.36 -1.39 17.22
N GLY A 81 26.56 -1.96 17.40
CA GLY A 81 27.06 -2.36 18.71
C GLY A 81 27.43 -3.84 18.71
N ASP A 82 27.13 -4.54 19.80
CA ASP A 82 27.20 -6.01 19.84
C ASP A 82 25.88 -6.59 19.29
N ASN A 83 25.96 -7.76 18.65
CA ASN A 83 24.87 -8.55 18.05
C ASN A 83 24.52 -8.18 16.60
N ASP A 84 23.60 -8.93 15.98
CA ASP A 84 23.32 -8.83 14.55
C ASP A 84 22.30 -7.70 14.30
N ASP A 85 22.76 -6.58 13.74
CA ASP A 85 22.01 -5.33 13.59
C ASP A 85 21.55 -5.04 12.16
N PHE A 86 20.50 -4.23 12.03
CA PHE A 86 20.09 -3.59 10.77
C PHE A 86 20.24 -2.07 10.88
N LEU A 87 21.09 -1.49 10.03
CA LEU A 87 21.45 -0.07 10.07
C LEU A 87 21.18 0.59 8.71
N SER A 88 20.49 1.73 8.71
CA SER A 88 20.17 2.49 7.50
C SER A 88 20.39 4.00 7.69
N GLY A 89 21.29 4.62 6.92
CA GLY A 89 21.53 6.07 6.94
C GLY A 89 20.34 6.88 6.40
N ASN A 90 19.70 6.37 5.35
CA ASN A 90 18.58 6.95 4.62
C ASN A 90 18.97 8.13 3.71
N LEU A 91 18.96 9.37 4.19
CA LEU A 91 19.19 10.56 3.36
C LEU A 91 20.35 11.39 3.92
N GLY A 92 21.44 11.51 3.17
CA GLY A 92 22.59 12.32 3.56
C GLY A 92 23.87 11.55 3.39
N ASN A 93 25.01 12.18 3.66
CA ASN A 93 26.28 11.46 3.62
C ASN A 93 26.48 10.94 5.03
N ASP A 94 26.34 9.65 5.26
CA ASP A 94 26.28 9.03 6.59
C ASP A 94 27.53 8.21 6.89
N GLU A 95 27.83 8.04 8.17
CA GLU A 95 28.90 7.18 8.68
C GLU A 95 28.27 6.06 9.53
N ILE A 96 28.36 4.81 9.06
CA ILE A 96 27.67 3.66 9.66
C ILE A 96 28.69 2.59 10.06
N HIS A 97 28.66 2.18 11.32
CA HIS A 97 29.50 1.12 11.89
C HIS A 97 28.59 -0.01 12.41
N GLY A 98 28.71 -1.21 11.86
CA GLY A 98 28.03 -2.42 12.39
C GLY A 98 28.57 -2.83 13.76
N ASP A 99 29.88 -2.67 13.93
CA ASP A 99 30.65 -3.09 15.10
C ASP A 99 30.80 -4.61 15.22
N ALA A 100 30.06 -5.30 16.08
CA ALA A 100 30.28 -6.72 16.37
C ALA A 100 29.02 -7.57 16.17
N GLY A 101 28.86 -8.16 14.99
CA GLY A 101 27.68 -8.92 14.61
C GLY A 101 27.80 -9.44 13.20
N ASN A 102 26.78 -10.11 12.69
CA ASN A 102 26.61 -10.26 11.25
C ASN A 102 25.57 -9.22 10.82
N ASP A 103 26.06 -8.04 10.46
CA ASP A 103 25.25 -6.85 10.34
C ASP A 103 24.79 -6.61 8.90
N ILE A 104 23.67 -5.90 8.76
CA ILE A 104 23.17 -5.40 7.47
C ILE A 104 23.23 -3.88 7.49
N LEU A 105 24.11 -3.31 6.66
CA LEU A 105 24.31 -1.87 6.56
C LEU A 105 23.80 -1.35 5.21
N ARG A 106 23.01 -0.28 5.26
CA ARG A 106 22.51 0.47 4.09
C ARG A 106 22.89 1.93 4.20
N GLY A 107 23.67 2.44 3.24
CA GLY A 107 24.03 3.85 3.17
C GLY A 107 22.78 4.71 2.94
N GLY A 108 22.10 4.44 1.83
CA GLY A 108 20.86 5.11 1.47
C GLY A 108 21.07 6.01 0.26
N LYS A 109 21.05 7.33 0.44
CA LYS A 109 21.28 8.30 -0.64
C LYS A 109 22.42 9.22 -0.27
N GLU A 110 23.18 9.59 -1.30
CA GLU A 110 24.41 10.40 -1.22
C GLU A 110 25.63 9.52 -0.92
N SER A 111 26.78 10.10 -0.56
CA SER A 111 28.04 9.34 -0.48
C SER A 111 28.35 8.98 0.96
N ASP A 112 28.22 7.70 1.27
CA ASP A 112 28.26 7.15 2.61
C ASP A 112 29.57 6.43 2.92
N PHE A 113 29.83 6.24 4.21
CA PHE A 113 30.96 5.47 4.73
C PHE A 113 30.44 4.33 5.62
N LEU A 114 30.58 3.09 5.17
CA LEU A 114 30.11 1.90 5.87
C LEU A 114 31.29 1.05 6.34
N ILE A 115 31.28 0.67 7.62
CA ILE A 115 32.19 -0.30 8.23
C ILE A 115 31.35 -1.43 8.83
N GLY A 116 31.50 -2.66 8.33
CA GLY A 116 30.86 -3.85 8.90
C GLY A 116 31.38 -4.10 10.32
N GLY A 117 32.66 -4.45 10.44
CA GLY A 117 33.33 -4.59 11.72
C GLY A 117 33.80 -6.02 11.94
N THR A 118 33.27 -6.72 12.95
CA THR A 118 33.60 -8.14 13.17
C THR A 118 32.38 -9.01 12.97
N GLY A 119 32.51 -10.03 12.12
CA GLY A 119 31.46 -10.97 11.78
C GLY A 119 31.25 -10.98 10.27
N ASN A 120 30.19 -11.62 9.78
CA ASN A 120 29.96 -11.71 8.33
C ASN A 120 28.94 -10.67 7.92
N ASP A 121 29.41 -9.53 7.43
CA ASP A 121 28.57 -8.36 7.23
C ASP A 121 28.08 -8.24 5.80
N THR A 122 26.93 -7.60 5.60
CA THR A 122 26.39 -7.26 4.27
C THR A 122 26.24 -5.77 4.13
N LEU A 123 27.01 -5.18 3.20
CA LEU A 123 27.08 -3.74 2.99
C LEU A 123 26.45 -3.36 1.65
N TYR A 124 25.42 -2.52 1.72
CA TYR A 124 24.77 -1.87 0.58
C TYR A 124 25.11 -0.38 0.59
N GLY A 125 25.88 0.10 -0.39
CA GLY A 125 26.04 1.54 -0.59
C GLY A 125 24.70 2.22 -0.96
N ASP A 126 23.88 1.50 -1.74
CA ASP A 126 22.64 2.00 -2.33
C ASP A 126 22.91 3.11 -3.38
N LEU A 127 22.39 4.33 -3.19
CA LEU A 127 22.51 5.42 -4.17
C LEU A 127 23.62 6.41 -3.81
N GLY A 128 24.70 6.40 -4.57
CA GLY A 128 25.79 7.35 -4.45
C GLY A 128 27.12 6.67 -4.69
N ILE A 129 28.22 7.37 -4.48
CA ILE A 129 29.56 6.76 -4.54
C ILE A 129 30.03 6.54 -3.12
N ASP A 130 29.89 5.31 -2.66
CA ASP A 130 30.10 4.98 -1.25
C ASP A 130 31.50 4.44 -0.99
N THR A 131 31.90 4.43 0.27
CA THR A 131 33.14 3.79 0.73
C THR A 131 32.78 2.68 1.71
N LEU A 132 33.09 1.44 1.33
CA LEU A 132 32.69 0.24 2.05
C LEU A 132 33.92 -0.49 2.61
N THR A 133 33.85 -0.89 3.87
CA THR A 133 34.89 -1.63 4.60
C THR A 133 34.23 -2.79 5.32
N GLY A 134 34.57 -4.03 4.97
CA GLY A 134 33.94 -5.22 5.56
C GLY A 134 34.42 -5.45 6.99
N GLY A 135 35.72 -5.34 7.20
CA GLY A 135 36.36 -5.64 8.47
C GLY A 135 36.85 -7.09 8.53
N THR A 136 36.57 -7.78 9.64
CA THR A 136 36.99 -9.18 9.81
C THR A 136 35.81 -10.11 9.68
N GLY A 137 35.92 -11.08 8.78
CA GLY A 137 34.90 -12.10 8.62
C GLY A 137 34.85 -12.54 7.17
N VAL A 138 33.66 -12.93 6.71
CA VAL A 138 33.37 -13.18 5.31
C VAL A 138 32.25 -12.25 4.90
N ASP A 139 32.61 -11.18 4.21
CA ASP A 139 31.72 -10.05 3.99
C ASP A 139 31.14 -10.03 2.58
N ILE A 140 29.99 -9.39 2.44
CA ILE A 140 29.29 -9.20 1.19
C ILE A 140 29.23 -7.70 0.88
N PHE A 141 29.85 -7.31 -0.23
CA PHE A 141 29.74 -5.96 -0.78
C PHE A 141 28.76 -5.98 -1.95
N VAL A 142 27.62 -5.30 -1.79
CA VAL A 142 26.59 -5.25 -2.82
C VAL A 142 26.88 -4.12 -3.79
N LEU A 143 27.13 -4.46 -5.05
CA LEU A 143 27.51 -3.50 -6.08
C LEU A 143 26.27 -2.88 -6.74
N SER A 144 26.26 -1.55 -6.84
CA SER A 144 25.26 -0.75 -7.55
C SER A 144 25.86 -0.10 -8.80
N GLU A 145 25.05 0.62 -9.60
CA GLU A 145 25.56 1.31 -10.80
C GLU A 145 26.49 2.50 -10.50
N GLU A 146 26.62 2.91 -9.23
CA GLU A 146 27.31 4.13 -8.81
C GLU A 146 28.72 3.87 -8.20
N ALA A 147 29.47 2.93 -8.76
CA ALA A 147 30.94 2.85 -8.65
C ALA A 147 31.58 2.97 -7.25
N ASP A 148 30.99 2.32 -6.25
CA ASP A 148 31.47 2.27 -4.85
C ASP A 148 32.94 1.87 -4.70
N VAL A 149 33.55 2.28 -3.59
CA VAL A 149 34.94 2.02 -3.25
C VAL A 149 35.03 1.03 -2.09
N ILE A 150 35.51 -0.17 -2.37
CA ILE A 150 35.76 -1.23 -1.38
C ILE A 150 37.21 -1.16 -0.94
N THR A 151 37.46 -1.04 0.37
CA THR A 151 38.79 -0.66 0.88
C THR A 151 39.63 -1.81 1.42
N ASP A 152 39.03 -2.93 1.79
CA ASP A 152 39.70 -4.00 2.54
C ASP A 152 39.33 -5.43 2.10
N PHE A 153 38.77 -5.63 0.91
CA PHE A 153 38.35 -6.95 0.40
C PHE A 153 39.41 -8.05 0.66
N GLU A 154 39.03 -9.07 1.43
CA GLU A 154 39.88 -10.18 1.84
C GLU A 154 39.48 -11.52 1.18
N VAL A 155 40.26 -12.57 1.47
CA VAL A 155 39.99 -13.92 0.97
C VAL A 155 38.82 -14.54 1.73
N GLY A 156 37.66 -14.60 1.08
CA GLY A 156 36.42 -15.13 1.66
C GLY A 156 35.24 -14.28 1.21
N ASP A 157 35.47 -12.98 1.14
CA ASP A 157 34.50 -11.95 0.77
C ASP A 157 33.97 -12.14 -0.65
N ARG A 158 32.80 -11.56 -0.87
CA ARG A 158 32.05 -11.71 -2.11
C ARG A 158 31.39 -10.40 -2.52
N PHE A 159 31.29 -10.21 -3.82
CA PHE A 159 30.51 -9.17 -4.46
C PHE A 159 29.13 -9.70 -4.82
N GLY A 160 28.10 -9.04 -4.31
CA GLY A 160 26.72 -9.24 -4.74
C GLY A 160 26.41 -8.40 -5.96
N LEU A 161 25.97 -9.02 -7.06
CA LEU A 161 25.62 -8.34 -8.29
C LEU A 161 24.10 -8.21 -8.41
N THR A 162 23.61 -6.98 -8.48
CA THR A 162 22.17 -6.66 -8.58
C THR A 162 21.70 -6.56 -10.03
N SER A 163 20.42 -6.27 -10.25
CA SER A 163 19.85 -6.00 -11.59
C SER A 163 20.02 -7.16 -12.59
N GLY A 164 19.99 -8.40 -12.09
CA GLY A 164 20.16 -9.61 -12.90
C GLY A 164 21.55 -9.76 -13.54
N LEU A 165 22.54 -8.98 -13.07
CA LEU A 165 23.91 -9.07 -13.56
C LEU A 165 24.55 -10.37 -13.10
N THR A 166 25.27 -11.02 -14.00
CA THR A 166 26.14 -12.14 -13.69
C THR A 166 27.60 -11.73 -13.83
N VAL A 167 28.52 -12.49 -13.25
CA VAL A 167 29.96 -12.29 -13.48
C VAL A 167 30.34 -12.33 -14.97
N ASN A 168 29.54 -13.03 -15.79
CA ASN A 168 29.73 -13.08 -17.24
C ASN A 168 29.39 -11.76 -17.92
N ASP A 169 28.65 -10.87 -17.28
CA ASP A 169 28.30 -9.55 -17.79
C ASP A 169 29.36 -8.50 -17.43
N LEU A 170 30.42 -8.90 -16.71
CA LEU A 170 31.43 -7.98 -16.19
C LEU A 170 32.73 -7.95 -16.99
N THR A 171 33.41 -6.83 -16.92
CA THR A 171 34.82 -6.64 -17.28
C THR A 171 35.57 -6.22 -16.02
N ILE A 172 36.54 -7.03 -15.61
CA ILE A 172 37.37 -6.78 -14.42
C ILE A 172 38.77 -6.43 -14.89
N GLU A 173 39.24 -5.22 -14.59
CA GLU A 173 40.52 -4.70 -15.09
C GLU A 173 41.24 -3.83 -14.06
N THR A 174 42.55 -3.65 -14.23
CA THR A 174 43.34 -2.79 -13.34
C THR A 174 42.88 -1.35 -13.47
N ALA A 175 42.65 -0.69 -12.33
CA ALA A 175 42.17 0.69 -12.31
C ALA A 175 43.20 1.65 -12.96
N MET A 176 42.71 2.64 -13.72
CA MET A 176 43.57 3.60 -14.43
C MET A 176 44.37 4.55 -13.51
N THR A 177 44.04 4.61 -12.23
CA THR A 177 44.68 5.47 -11.22
C THR A 177 46.08 5.00 -10.81
N GLY A 178 46.48 3.78 -11.19
CA GLY A 178 47.81 3.21 -10.94
C GLY A 178 47.95 2.66 -9.52
N GLY A 179 48.31 1.39 -9.38
CA GLY A 179 48.36 0.68 -8.10
C GLY A 179 48.03 -0.80 -8.30
N ASN A 180 47.75 -1.50 -7.20
CA ASN A 180 47.18 -2.85 -7.23
C ASN A 180 45.65 -2.83 -7.26
N ASP A 181 45.00 -1.74 -7.68
CA ASP A 181 43.55 -1.58 -7.59
C ASP A 181 42.82 -2.20 -8.80
N THR A 182 41.57 -2.62 -8.57
CA THR A 182 40.69 -3.22 -9.58
C THR A 182 39.46 -2.36 -9.83
N SER A 183 39.04 -2.26 -11.09
CA SER A 183 37.74 -1.72 -11.50
C SER A 183 36.87 -2.85 -12.05
N ILE A 184 35.64 -2.93 -11.54
CA ILE A 184 34.60 -3.85 -11.99
C ILE A 184 33.61 -3.06 -12.83
N LYS A 185 33.39 -3.49 -14.08
CA LYS A 185 32.57 -2.77 -15.05
C LYS A 185 31.52 -3.66 -15.68
N ILE A 186 30.37 -3.11 -16.03
CA ILE A 186 29.42 -3.79 -16.91
C ILE A 186 30.00 -3.80 -18.33
N ARG A 187 30.14 -4.99 -18.93
CA ARG A 187 30.79 -5.19 -20.22
C ARG A 187 30.09 -4.48 -21.37
N GLN A 188 28.76 -4.38 -21.33
CA GLN A 188 27.97 -3.78 -22.40
C GLN A 188 28.03 -2.24 -22.40
N SER A 189 27.83 -1.63 -21.24
CA SER A 189 27.80 -0.16 -21.10
C SER A 189 29.18 0.44 -20.85
N GLY A 190 30.09 -0.31 -20.23
CA GLY A 190 31.38 0.19 -19.74
C GLY A 190 31.29 0.93 -18.41
N ASN A 191 30.11 1.01 -17.80
CA ASN A 191 29.90 1.65 -16.49
C ASN A 191 30.68 0.91 -15.42
N ILE A 192 31.29 1.65 -14.49
CA ILE A 192 31.98 1.08 -13.32
C ILE A 192 30.93 0.87 -12.24
N ILE A 193 30.89 -0.33 -11.67
CA ILE A 193 29.96 -0.70 -10.59
C ILE A 193 30.68 -0.98 -9.27
N GLY A 194 32.02 -0.94 -9.29
CA GLY A 194 32.82 -1.11 -8.09
C GLY A 194 34.30 -0.87 -8.34
N ARG A 195 34.98 -0.36 -7.32
CA ARG A 195 36.42 -0.14 -7.27
C ARG A 195 36.96 -0.82 -6.03
N VAL A 196 37.90 -1.74 -6.22
CA VAL A 196 38.49 -2.52 -5.13
C VAL A 196 39.93 -2.07 -4.95
N LEU A 197 40.26 -1.52 -3.78
CA LEU A 197 41.60 -1.03 -3.49
C LEU A 197 42.54 -2.19 -3.14
N GLY A 198 43.77 -2.14 -3.64
CA GLY A 198 44.83 -3.08 -3.25
C GLY A 198 44.73 -4.51 -3.80
N ILE A 199 43.64 -4.87 -4.48
CA ILE A 199 43.39 -6.20 -5.05
C ILE A 199 43.54 -6.20 -6.57
N LEU A 200 44.41 -7.05 -7.12
CA LEU A 200 44.57 -7.16 -8.58
C LEU A 200 43.42 -7.94 -9.24
N PRO A 201 43.10 -7.69 -10.51
CA PRO A 201 42.01 -8.40 -11.20
C PRO A 201 42.17 -9.93 -11.23
N ALA A 202 43.41 -10.42 -11.19
CA ALA A 202 43.72 -11.85 -11.18
C ALA A 202 43.47 -12.52 -9.82
N GLU A 203 43.26 -11.74 -8.77
CA GLU A 203 42.93 -12.22 -7.42
C GLU A 203 41.41 -12.38 -7.23
N LEU A 204 40.60 -11.83 -8.14
CA LEU A 204 39.15 -12.04 -8.18
C LEU A 204 38.82 -13.16 -9.16
N ASP A 205 38.10 -14.17 -8.71
CA ASP A 205 37.62 -15.28 -9.53
C ASP A 205 36.08 -15.33 -9.57
N SER A 206 35.52 -16.32 -10.25
CA SER A 206 34.05 -16.43 -10.36
C SER A 206 33.34 -16.65 -9.02
N ASN A 207 34.03 -17.11 -7.97
CA ASN A 207 33.46 -17.31 -6.64
C ASN A 207 33.44 -16.01 -5.83
N SER A 208 34.31 -15.05 -6.17
CA SER A 208 34.29 -13.68 -5.64
C SER A 208 33.01 -12.94 -6.01
N PHE A 209 32.19 -13.47 -6.93
CA PHE A 209 30.94 -12.88 -7.35
C PHE A 209 29.80 -13.87 -7.14
N PHE A 210 28.63 -13.34 -6.89
CA PHE A 210 27.39 -14.02 -7.14
C PHE A 210 26.40 -13.01 -7.69
N SER A 211 25.54 -13.47 -8.58
CA SER A 211 24.31 -12.77 -8.83
C SER A 211 23.53 -12.78 -7.52
N ILE A 212 23.22 -11.60 -7.02
CA ILE A 212 22.00 -11.43 -6.25
C ILE A 212 20.92 -11.49 -7.31
N ASP A 213 20.64 -12.72 -7.75
CA ASP A 213 19.28 -13.05 -8.11
C ASP A 213 18.49 -12.65 -6.86
N ILE A 214 17.46 -11.84 -6.99
CA ILE A 214 16.48 -11.73 -5.90
C ILE A 214 15.68 -13.06 -5.88
N GLU A 215 16.39 -14.21 -5.94
CA GLU A 215 15.90 -15.53 -5.60
C GLU A 215 16.40 -15.82 -4.18
N SER A 216 15.56 -15.42 -3.23
CA SER A 216 15.64 -15.72 -1.80
C SER A 216 16.01 -17.19 -1.47
N ASN A 217 17.03 -17.40 -0.62
CA ASN A 217 17.23 -18.60 0.22
C ASN A 217 18.27 -18.23 1.30
N ASP A 218 18.08 -18.37 2.62
CA ASP A 218 17.23 -19.30 3.37
C ASP A 218 16.96 -18.71 4.77
N ASN A 219 15.88 -17.94 4.87
CA ASN A 219 15.00 -17.90 6.04
C ASN A 219 13.64 -17.50 5.51
N ARG A 220 12.77 -18.49 5.29
CA ARG A 220 11.34 -18.24 5.19
C ARG A 220 10.87 -17.60 6.51
N ASN A 221 10.83 -16.27 6.55
CA ASN A 221 9.52 -15.66 6.66
C ASN A 221 9.10 -15.45 5.21
N SER A 222 8.42 -16.44 4.65
CA SER A 222 7.92 -16.36 3.28
C SER A 222 7.16 -15.05 3.09
N SER A 223 7.23 -14.44 1.90
CA SER A 223 6.24 -13.42 1.53
C SER A 223 4.83 -13.93 1.80
N PHE A 224 4.63 -15.26 1.73
CA PHE A 224 3.46 -15.97 2.24
C PHE A 224 3.27 -15.82 3.75
N LEU A 225 2.08 -15.37 4.12
CA LEU A 225 1.64 -15.28 5.49
C LEU A 225 1.16 -16.64 6.00
N GLU A 226 1.23 -16.84 7.32
CA GLU A 226 0.48 -17.92 7.95
C GLU A 226 -1.01 -17.69 7.73
N THR A 227 -1.69 -18.72 7.23
CA THR A 227 -3.13 -18.69 7.01
C THR A 227 -3.82 -19.79 7.80
N GLN A 228 -5.02 -19.47 8.28
CA GLN A 228 -5.92 -20.45 8.90
C GLN A 228 -7.18 -20.62 8.04
N THR A 229 -7.75 -21.81 8.06
CA THR A 229 -8.98 -22.08 7.32
C THR A 229 -10.15 -21.26 7.89
N LEU A 230 -10.70 -20.39 7.06
CA LEU A 230 -11.93 -19.64 7.33
C LEU A 230 -13.14 -20.50 6.99
N LEU A 231 -13.97 -20.78 7.99
CA LEU A 231 -15.31 -21.34 7.78
C LEU A 231 -16.31 -20.19 7.72
N SER A 232 -16.90 -19.98 6.55
CA SER A 232 -17.76 -18.83 6.29
C SER A 232 -19.21 -19.27 6.05
N GLU A 233 -20.16 -18.54 6.63
CA GLU A 233 -21.59 -18.72 6.41
C GLU A 233 -22.13 -17.61 5.50
N ASN A 234 -23.18 -17.92 4.74
CA ASN A 234 -23.87 -16.91 3.94
C ASN A 234 -24.69 -15.99 4.84
N ILE A 235 -24.45 -14.69 4.71
CA ILE A 235 -25.09 -13.60 5.44
C ILE A 235 -26.09 -12.93 4.52
N ARG A 236 -27.35 -12.83 4.98
CA ARG A 236 -28.42 -12.08 4.33
C ARG A 236 -29.06 -11.12 5.31
N ILE A 237 -28.99 -9.83 5.02
CA ILE A 237 -29.70 -8.79 5.77
C ILE A 237 -30.97 -8.44 4.99
N SER A 238 -32.13 -8.64 5.61
CA SER A 238 -33.43 -8.40 4.97
C SER A 238 -34.05 -7.08 5.43
N LEU A 239 -34.78 -6.39 4.56
CA LEU A 239 -35.39 -5.09 4.88
C LEU A 239 -36.33 -5.13 6.11
N ASP A 240 -37.03 -6.25 6.30
CA ASP A 240 -37.93 -6.48 7.43
C ASP A 240 -37.20 -6.76 8.76
N SER A 241 -35.90 -7.06 8.70
CA SER A 241 -35.04 -7.25 9.88
C SER A 241 -34.36 -5.97 10.35
N LEU A 242 -34.46 -4.87 9.60
CA LEU A 242 -33.78 -3.62 9.95
C LEU A 242 -34.37 -3.03 11.24
N PRO A 243 -33.53 -2.53 12.17
CA PRO A 243 -34.02 -1.86 13.35
C PRO A 243 -34.69 -0.54 12.98
N ILE A 244 -35.56 -0.05 13.86
CA ILE A 244 -36.09 1.31 13.73
C ILE A 244 -34.96 2.34 13.90
N PRO A 245 -35.05 3.53 13.29
CA PRO A 245 -34.08 4.59 13.51
C PRO A 245 -33.91 4.93 15.00
N PHE A 246 -32.65 5.11 15.41
CA PHE A 246 -32.24 5.41 16.79
C PHE A 246 -32.58 4.29 17.79
N ALA A 247 -32.66 3.03 17.33
CA ALA A 247 -32.78 1.88 18.23
C ALA A 247 -31.58 1.77 19.19
N THR A 248 -30.40 2.19 18.75
CA THR A 248 -29.23 2.49 19.60
C THR A 248 -28.73 3.92 19.33
N ASP A 249 -27.95 4.46 20.27
CA ASP A 249 -27.23 5.71 20.04
C ASP A 249 -26.15 5.51 18.97
N SER A 250 -25.90 6.54 18.16
CA SER A 250 -24.75 6.52 17.25
C SER A 250 -23.46 6.64 18.06
N ALA A 251 -22.43 5.90 17.66
CA ALA A 251 -21.11 5.97 18.27
C ALA A 251 -20.11 6.66 17.35
N SER A 252 -19.00 7.11 17.93
CA SER A 252 -17.81 7.53 17.20
C SER A 252 -16.64 6.72 17.75
N ASN A 253 -16.39 5.57 17.13
CA ASN A 253 -15.31 4.65 17.47
C ASN A 253 -14.36 4.51 16.25
N PRO A 254 -13.45 5.47 16.02
CA PRO A 254 -12.50 5.36 14.92
C PRO A 254 -11.56 4.17 15.14
N ALA A 255 -11.15 3.54 14.04
CA ALA A 255 -10.21 2.41 14.06
C ALA A 255 -8.96 2.69 14.92
N ASN A 256 -8.69 1.82 15.90
CA ASN A 256 -7.45 1.82 16.65
C ASN A 256 -6.40 1.00 15.91
N ILE A 257 -5.50 1.69 15.19
CA ILE A 257 -4.51 1.05 14.33
C ILE A 257 -3.28 0.67 15.13
N ILE A 258 -2.89 -0.60 15.04
CA ILE A 258 -1.63 -1.13 15.59
C ILE A 258 -0.68 -1.53 14.46
N PRO A 259 0.63 -1.62 14.72
CA PRO A 259 1.58 -2.20 13.76
C PRO A 259 1.17 -3.62 13.34
N VAL A 260 1.69 -4.08 12.19
CA VAL A 260 1.53 -5.48 11.80
C VAL A 260 2.15 -6.38 12.88
N PRO A 261 1.43 -7.38 13.41
CA PRO A 261 2.00 -8.31 14.37
C PRO A 261 3.21 -9.06 13.79
N ASP A 262 4.15 -9.48 14.64
CA ASP A 262 5.35 -10.24 14.21
C ASP A 262 5.00 -11.50 13.40
N ASN A 263 3.89 -12.14 13.74
CA ASN A 263 3.34 -13.31 13.06
C ASN A 263 1.89 -13.04 12.67
N PRO A 264 1.64 -12.26 11.60
CA PRO A 264 0.29 -11.90 11.22
C PRO A 264 -0.40 -13.13 10.64
N VAL A 265 -1.57 -13.46 11.19
CA VAL A 265 -2.37 -14.59 10.72
C VAL A 265 -3.63 -14.06 10.05
N LEU A 266 -3.81 -14.44 8.79
CA LEU A 266 -5.05 -14.19 8.07
C LEU A 266 -5.87 -15.48 7.98
N GLN A 267 -7.19 -15.34 7.92
CA GLN A 267 -8.09 -16.47 7.72
C GLN A 267 -8.67 -16.41 6.31
N VAL A 268 -8.52 -17.48 5.54
CA VAL A 268 -9.03 -17.61 4.17
C VAL A 268 -9.62 -19.01 3.95
N PRO A 269 -10.54 -19.20 2.99
CA PRO A 269 -11.07 -20.52 2.68
C PRO A 269 -9.97 -21.53 2.34
N ASP A 270 -10.29 -22.81 2.50
CA ASP A 270 -9.34 -23.90 2.26
C ASP A 270 -8.78 -23.86 0.83
N GLY A 271 -7.47 -24.12 0.68
CA GLY A 271 -6.74 -24.07 -0.59
C GLY A 271 -6.30 -22.66 -1.03
N PHE A 272 -6.69 -21.59 -0.34
CA PHE A 272 -6.15 -20.26 -0.59
C PHE A 272 -4.89 -19.99 0.22
N THR A 273 -3.95 -19.28 -0.39
CA THR A 273 -2.75 -18.75 0.24
C THR A 273 -2.70 -17.24 0.06
N VAL A 274 -2.12 -16.54 1.03
CA VAL A 274 -1.91 -15.09 0.96
C VAL A 274 -0.42 -14.80 1.08
N ASN A 275 0.09 -13.93 0.22
CA ASN A 275 1.44 -13.39 0.34
C ASN A 275 1.44 -11.86 0.27
N VAL A 276 2.45 -11.22 0.84
CA VAL A 276 2.76 -9.81 0.60
C VAL A 276 3.25 -9.70 -0.86
N PHE A 277 2.49 -8.99 -1.68
CA PHE A 277 2.83 -8.71 -3.08
C PHE A 277 3.78 -7.52 -3.17
N ALA A 278 3.50 -6.46 -2.42
CA ALA A 278 4.34 -5.28 -2.34
C ALA A 278 4.23 -4.65 -0.95
N GLU A 279 5.29 -3.99 -0.51
CA GLU A 279 5.33 -3.26 0.76
C GLU A 279 6.13 -1.95 0.63
N ASN A 280 6.27 -1.21 1.72
CA ASN A 280 6.92 0.11 1.76
C ASN A 280 6.26 1.14 0.84
N LEU A 281 4.94 1.07 0.73
CA LEU A 281 4.11 2.00 -0.03
C LEU A 281 3.60 3.14 0.86
N GLU A 282 3.21 4.28 0.30
CA GLU A 282 2.58 5.35 1.08
C GLU A 282 1.07 5.28 0.96
N ARG A 283 0.42 4.60 1.92
CA ARG A 283 -1.03 4.44 2.01
C ARG A 283 -1.66 4.05 0.67
N PRO A 284 -1.35 2.87 0.13
CA PRO A 284 -1.85 2.42 -1.18
C PRO A 284 -3.38 2.31 -1.16
N ARG A 285 -4.07 2.91 -2.15
CA ARG A 285 -5.54 3.02 -2.14
C ARG A 285 -6.22 2.22 -3.25
N TRP A 286 -5.91 2.53 -4.50
CA TRP A 286 -6.60 1.98 -5.65
C TRP A 286 -5.61 1.35 -6.63
N LEU A 287 -6.03 0.25 -7.25
CA LEU A 287 -5.25 -0.54 -8.18
C LEU A 287 -5.80 -0.41 -9.60
N GLU A 288 -4.95 -0.72 -10.58
CA GLU A 288 -5.31 -0.95 -11.98
C GLU A 288 -4.20 -1.77 -12.61
N VAL A 289 -4.51 -2.61 -13.61
CA VAL A 289 -3.51 -3.38 -14.34
C VAL A 289 -3.26 -2.73 -15.71
N THR A 290 -2.00 -2.48 -16.04
CA THR A 290 -1.65 -1.99 -17.38
C THR A 290 -1.97 -3.07 -18.43
N PRO A 291 -2.13 -2.70 -19.72
CA PRO A 291 -2.33 -3.69 -20.79
C PRO A 291 -1.20 -4.73 -20.91
N THR A 292 -0.04 -4.50 -20.31
CA THR A 292 1.11 -5.43 -20.26
C THR A 292 1.15 -6.30 -19.01
N GLY A 293 0.27 -6.07 -18.02
CA GLY A 293 0.19 -6.84 -16.79
C GLY A 293 0.90 -6.22 -15.58
N ASP A 294 1.41 -4.99 -15.69
CA ASP A 294 1.99 -4.29 -14.53
C ASP A 294 0.90 -3.77 -13.62
N VAL A 295 1.18 -3.68 -12.33
CA VAL A 295 0.23 -3.18 -11.35
C VAL A 295 0.50 -1.71 -11.10
N LEU A 296 -0.51 -0.87 -11.30
CA LEU A 296 -0.50 0.51 -10.85
C LEU A 296 -1.17 0.62 -9.48
N VAL A 297 -0.61 1.42 -8.59
CA VAL A 297 -1.23 1.73 -7.30
C VAL A 297 -1.19 3.23 -7.03
N THR A 298 -2.32 3.78 -6.54
CA THR A 298 -2.37 5.17 -6.08
C THR A 298 -1.82 5.31 -4.66
N GLU A 299 -0.84 6.21 -4.51
CA GLU A 299 -0.32 6.71 -3.23
C GLU A 299 -0.89 8.13 -3.06
N THR A 300 -2.21 8.18 -2.81
CA THR A 300 -3.00 9.43 -2.83
C THR A 300 -2.39 10.57 -2.00
N PRO A 301 -1.85 10.36 -0.77
CA PRO A 301 -1.24 11.42 0.01
C PRO A 301 -0.05 12.11 -0.67
N LEU A 302 0.65 11.40 -1.56
CA LEU A 302 1.78 11.91 -2.33
C LEU A 302 1.36 12.54 -3.66
N ASN A 303 0.08 12.48 -4.03
CA ASN A 303 -0.40 12.75 -5.39
C ASN A 303 0.36 11.92 -6.43
N GLN A 304 0.61 10.64 -6.13
CA GLN A 304 1.45 9.77 -6.93
C GLN A 304 0.71 8.51 -7.35
N ILE A 305 1.08 7.98 -8.51
CA ILE A 305 0.78 6.62 -8.96
C ILE A 305 2.13 5.91 -9.13
N ARG A 306 2.24 4.73 -8.54
CA ARG A 306 3.42 3.88 -8.62
C ARG A 306 3.13 2.69 -9.53
N LEU A 307 4.08 2.35 -10.39
CA LEU A 307 4.07 1.11 -11.17
C LEU A 307 4.89 0.05 -10.43
N LEU A 308 4.32 -1.14 -10.33
CA LEU A 308 4.88 -2.31 -9.66
C LEU A 308 4.88 -3.48 -10.64
N ARG A 309 5.97 -4.24 -10.67
CA ARG A 309 6.11 -5.45 -11.48
C ARG A 309 6.81 -6.52 -10.66
N ASP A 310 6.27 -7.73 -10.79
CA ASP A 310 6.88 -8.99 -10.39
C ASP A 310 7.57 -9.55 -11.65
N THR A 311 8.90 -9.42 -11.75
CA THR A 311 9.64 -9.76 -12.98
C THR A 311 9.95 -11.25 -13.11
N ASP A 312 9.98 -11.99 -12.01
CA ASP A 312 10.27 -13.43 -11.98
C ASP A 312 9.01 -14.31 -11.85
N GLY A 313 7.86 -13.71 -11.48
CA GLY A 313 6.57 -14.36 -11.35
C GLY A 313 6.41 -15.13 -10.04
N ASP A 314 7.19 -14.82 -9.00
CA ASP A 314 7.12 -15.50 -7.70
C ASP A 314 5.92 -15.07 -6.83
N GLY A 315 5.21 -14.03 -7.26
CA GLY A 315 4.09 -13.41 -6.56
C GLY A 315 4.48 -12.20 -5.72
N THR A 316 5.71 -11.70 -5.81
CA THR A 316 6.26 -10.55 -5.07
C THR A 316 6.86 -9.54 -6.03
N VAL A 317 6.74 -8.26 -5.73
CA VAL A 317 7.27 -7.17 -6.56
C VAL A 317 8.77 -7.02 -6.34
N ASP A 318 9.52 -7.00 -7.45
CA ASP A 318 10.97 -6.77 -7.51
C ASP A 318 11.33 -5.52 -8.34
N PHE A 319 10.36 -4.92 -9.02
CA PHE A 319 10.51 -3.69 -9.79
C PHE A 319 9.43 -2.67 -9.42
N SER A 320 9.84 -1.46 -9.04
CA SER A 320 8.95 -0.36 -8.68
C SER A 320 9.50 0.97 -9.15
N GLN A 321 8.63 1.84 -9.68
CA GLN A 321 8.97 3.23 -9.96
C GLN A 321 7.74 4.14 -9.92
N VAL A 322 7.97 5.45 -9.89
CA VAL A 322 6.92 6.44 -10.07
C VAL A 322 6.39 6.38 -11.51
N PHE A 323 5.09 6.12 -11.67
CA PHE A 323 4.43 6.10 -12.97
C PHE A 323 3.91 7.48 -13.36
N ALA A 324 3.33 8.20 -12.40
CA ALA A 324 2.87 9.57 -12.56
C ALA A 324 2.82 10.28 -11.21
N ASP A 325 3.00 11.59 -11.19
CA ASP A 325 3.01 12.39 -9.96
C ASP A 325 2.26 13.74 -10.09
N ALA A 326 2.46 14.62 -9.11
CA ALA A 326 1.84 15.94 -9.09
C ALA A 326 2.25 16.82 -10.30
N GLU A 327 3.45 16.64 -10.88
CA GLU A 327 3.89 17.38 -12.07
C GLU A 327 3.11 16.96 -13.31
N ASN A 328 2.64 15.71 -13.37
CA ASN A 328 1.71 15.25 -14.40
C ASN A 328 0.28 15.78 -14.23
N GLY A 329 0.00 16.54 -13.17
CA GLY A 329 -1.33 17.11 -12.88
C GLY A 329 -2.23 16.20 -12.02
N LEU A 330 -1.64 15.29 -11.25
CA LEU A 330 -2.38 14.50 -10.27
C LEU A 330 -2.79 15.36 -9.06
N ASN A 331 -4.00 15.12 -8.56
CA ASN A 331 -4.55 15.81 -7.39
C ASN A 331 -5.49 14.87 -6.63
N GLN A 332 -4.96 14.27 -5.56
CA GLN A 332 -5.55 13.17 -4.81
C GLN A 332 -6.11 12.09 -5.76
N PRO A 333 -5.24 11.44 -6.56
CA PRO A 333 -5.65 10.44 -7.53
C PRO A 333 -6.28 9.24 -6.81
N PHE A 334 -7.31 8.66 -7.43
CA PHE A 334 -8.00 7.49 -6.92
C PHE A 334 -8.29 6.47 -8.04
N GLY A 335 -9.41 6.59 -8.74
CA GLY A 335 -9.77 5.66 -9.82
C GLY A 335 -8.87 5.81 -11.02
N MET A 336 -8.55 4.70 -11.65
CA MET A 336 -7.74 4.61 -12.87
C MET A 336 -8.53 3.80 -13.91
N ALA A 337 -8.20 3.96 -15.18
CA ALA A 337 -8.72 3.12 -16.26
C ALA A 337 -7.85 3.24 -17.52
N PHE A 338 -7.84 2.19 -18.35
CA PHE A 338 -7.15 2.18 -19.63
C PHE A 338 -8.10 2.04 -20.83
N THR A 339 -7.66 2.61 -21.95
CA THR A 339 -8.09 2.27 -23.31
C THR A 339 -6.85 1.98 -24.15
N GLU A 340 -7.03 1.64 -25.43
CA GLU A 340 -5.90 1.39 -26.34
C GLU A 340 -4.93 2.59 -26.44
N ASP A 341 -5.45 3.82 -26.43
CA ASP A 341 -4.68 5.03 -26.71
C ASP A 341 -4.46 5.94 -25.48
N TYR A 342 -5.19 5.71 -24.39
CA TYR A 342 -5.26 6.63 -23.25
C TYR A 342 -5.30 5.92 -21.89
N PHE A 343 -4.62 6.54 -20.94
CA PHE A 343 -4.73 6.30 -19.51
C PHE A 343 -5.58 7.39 -18.85
N TYR A 344 -6.51 7.04 -17.97
CA TYR A 344 -7.45 7.94 -17.31
C TYR A 344 -7.24 7.92 -15.80
N VAL A 345 -7.34 9.09 -15.17
CA VAL A 345 -7.26 9.23 -13.71
C VAL A 345 -8.39 10.11 -13.17
N GLY A 346 -9.06 9.61 -12.14
CA GLY A 346 -10.02 10.35 -11.33
C GLY A 346 -9.30 11.12 -10.23
N ASN A 347 -9.06 12.41 -10.46
CA ASN A 347 -8.63 13.35 -9.44
C ASN A 347 -9.82 13.79 -8.59
N THR A 348 -9.58 14.27 -7.37
CA THR A 348 -10.66 14.76 -6.49
C THR A 348 -11.57 15.83 -7.12
N ASP A 349 -11.01 16.64 -8.02
CA ASP A 349 -11.63 17.80 -8.66
C ASP A 349 -11.90 17.64 -10.16
N SER A 350 -11.47 16.53 -10.77
CA SER A 350 -11.48 16.39 -12.22
C SER A 350 -11.29 14.95 -12.70
N VAL A 351 -11.61 14.70 -13.96
CA VAL A 351 -11.05 13.56 -14.68
C VAL A 351 -10.01 14.09 -15.66
N VAL A 352 -8.83 13.48 -15.64
CA VAL A 352 -7.74 13.76 -16.57
C VAL A 352 -7.43 12.50 -17.39
N ARG A 353 -6.90 12.69 -18.60
CA ARG A 353 -6.37 11.60 -19.42
C ARG A 353 -5.00 11.94 -20.00
N TYR A 354 -4.26 10.89 -20.32
CA TYR A 354 -2.91 10.95 -20.86
C TYR A 354 -2.84 10.05 -22.09
N PRO A 355 -2.22 10.49 -23.20
CA PRO A 355 -1.81 9.58 -24.25
C PRO A 355 -0.96 8.47 -23.63
N TYR A 356 -1.25 7.21 -23.95
CA TYR A 356 -0.55 6.06 -23.41
C TYR A 356 -0.21 5.10 -24.54
N ASN A 357 1.06 4.72 -24.64
CA ASN A 357 1.47 3.60 -25.49
C ASN A 357 1.60 2.36 -24.60
N ILE A 358 1.14 1.22 -25.11
CA ILE A 358 1.26 -0.06 -24.41
C ILE A 358 2.73 -0.31 -24.04
N GLY A 359 2.97 -0.50 -22.74
CA GLY A 359 4.30 -0.73 -22.18
C GLY A 359 5.04 0.54 -21.73
N ASP A 360 4.43 1.73 -21.84
CA ASP A 360 4.95 2.94 -21.21
C ASP A 360 5.08 2.70 -19.70
N LEU A 361 6.25 3.04 -19.18
CA LEU A 361 6.67 2.83 -17.80
C LEU A 361 6.46 4.06 -16.90
N GLU A 362 6.16 5.20 -17.52
CA GLU A 362 5.87 6.48 -16.90
C GLU A 362 4.97 7.33 -17.82
N ILE A 363 4.26 8.28 -17.25
CA ILE A 363 3.45 9.26 -17.97
C ILE A 363 4.31 10.47 -18.32
N ASN A 364 4.35 10.78 -19.62
CA ASN A 364 5.05 11.94 -20.14
C ASN A 364 4.12 13.15 -20.31
N GLY A 365 4.50 14.28 -19.70
CA GLY A 365 3.76 15.55 -19.81
C GLY A 365 2.59 15.68 -18.85
N THR A 366 1.74 16.68 -19.08
CA THR A 366 0.62 17.03 -18.20
C THR A 366 -0.71 16.48 -18.73
N GLY A 367 -1.59 16.07 -17.81
CA GLY A 367 -2.88 15.47 -18.16
C GLY A 367 -3.84 16.44 -18.85
N GLU A 368 -4.53 15.96 -19.88
CA GLU A 368 -5.66 16.67 -20.47
C GLU A 368 -6.87 16.51 -19.54
N LYS A 369 -7.29 17.61 -18.92
CA LYS A 369 -8.54 17.61 -18.15
C LYS A 369 -9.75 17.53 -19.07
N ILE A 370 -10.54 16.46 -18.91
CA ILE A 370 -11.73 16.19 -19.73
C ILE A 370 -13.05 16.44 -18.99
N ALA A 371 -13.04 16.47 -17.65
CA ALA A 371 -14.23 16.79 -16.86
C ALA A 371 -13.87 17.54 -15.57
N ASP A 372 -14.72 18.48 -15.17
CA ASP A 372 -14.67 19.15 -13.86
C ASP A 372 -15.61 18.45 -12.86
N LEU A 373 -15.14 18.20 -11.65
CA LEU A 373 -15.89 17.50 -10.59
C LEU A 373 -15.94 18.35 -9.31
N PRO A 374 -17.01 18.24 -8.50
CA PRO A 374 -17.11 19.00 -7.27
C PRO A 374 -16.10 18.50 -6.22
N THR A 375 -15.53 19.41 -5.41
CA THR A 375 -14.52 19.09 -4.38
C THR A 375 -15.05 19.14 -2.95
N GLY A 376 -14.37 18.47 -2.02
CA GLY A 376 -14.74 18.40 -0.60
C GLY A 376 -15.66 17.21 -0.24
N GLY A 377 -15.80 16.95 1.05
CA GLY A 377 -16.58 15.81 1.58
C GLY A 377 -16.00 14.48 1.13
N HIS A 378 -16.83 13.60 0.57
CA HIS A 378 -16.36 12.37 -0.07
C HIS A 378 -15.59 12.73 -1.36
N TRP A 379 -14.27 12.55 -1.32
CA TRP A 379 -13.34 13.09 -2.32
C TRP A 379 -12.90 12.07 -3.38
N THR A 380 -13.07 10.78 -3.14
CA THR A 380 -12.67 9.72 -4.08
C THR A 380 -13.47 9.80 -5.38
N ARG A 381 -12.79 9.61 -6.52
CA ARG A 381 -13.41 9.50 -7.85
C ARG A 381 -12.98 8.20 -8.50
N ASN A 382 -13.81 7.17 -8.42
CA ASN A 382 -13.51 5.93 -9.08
C ASN A 382 -13.94 5.99 -10.55
N LEU A 383 -13.23 5.28 -11.43
CA LEU A 383 -13.49 5.24 -12.86
C LEU A 383 -13.85 3.83 -13.29
N ALA A 384 -14.67 3.71 -14.32
CA ALA A 384 -14.87 2.45 -15.04
C ALA A 384 -15.16 2.77 -16.51
N ILE A 385 -14.65 1.96 -17.43
CA ILE A 385 -14.91 2.10 -18.86
C ILE A 385 -15.76 0.92 -19.31
N SER A 386 -16.92 1.21 -19.89
CA SER A 386 -17.81 0.18 -20.40
C SER A 386 -17.29 -0.47 -21.69
N PRO A 387 -17.75 -1.70 -22.03
CA PRO A 387 -17.40 -2.36 -23.29
C PRO A 387 -17.76 -1.58 -24.57
N ASN A 388 -18.65 -0.57 -24.47
CA ASN A 388 -19.01 0.32 -25.57
C ASN A 388 -18.28 1.68 -25.53
N ASN A 389 -17.17 1.77 -24.80
CA ASN A 389 -16.30 2.95 -24.69
C ASN A 389 -17.02 4.19 -24.13
N GLN A 390 -17.77 4.03 -23.05
CA GLN A 390 -18.24 5.15 -22.23
C GLN A 390 -17.49 5.16 -20.91
N LEU A 391 -17.12 6.35 -20.45
CA LEU A 391 -16.43 6.56 -19.18
C LEU A 391 -17.45 6.85 -18.08
N PHE A 392 -17.35 6.11 -16.98
CA PHE A 392 -18.14 6.32 -15.78
C PHE A 392 -17.25 6.87 -14.68
N VAL A 393 -17.80 7.78 -13.86
CA VAL A 393 -17.11 8.32 -12.68
C VAL A 393 -18.04 8.38 -11.49
N SER A 394 -17.59 7.86 -10.36
CA SER A 394 -18.33 7.92 -9.09
C SER A 394 -18.05 9.23 -8.34
N ILE A 395 -19.10 9.82 -7.75
CA ILE A 395 -19.02 11.09 -7.02
C ILE A 395 -19.86 10.99 -5.74
N GLY A 396 -19.19 10.96 -4.60
CA GLY A 396 -19.85 10.97 -3.29
C GLY A 396 -20.40 12.34 -2.89
N SER A 397 -21.23 12.36 -1.84
CA SER A 397 -21.82 13.55 -1.25
C SER A 397 -20.78 14.44 -0.55
N LEU A 398 -21.12 15.70 -0.34
CA LEU A 398 -20.36 16.63 0.49
C LEU A 398 -20.60 16.38 2.00
N SER A 399 -21.78 15.87 2.35
CA SER A 399 -22.24 15.75 3.73
C SER A 399 -22.95 14.43 4.02
N ASN A 400 -23.26 14.19 5.29
CA ASN A 400 -23.92 12.96 5.71
C ASN A 400 -25.36 12.82 5.15
N VAL A 401 -26.18 13.88 5.26
CA VAL A 401 -27.62 13.84 4.92
C VAL A 401 -28.16 15.17 4.36
N SER A 402 -27.32 16.03 3.78
CA SER A 402 -27.81 17.27 3.16
C SER A 402 -28.40 17.04 1.78
N VAL A 403 -29.44 17.81 1.42
CA VAL A 403 -29.86 17.90 0.02
C VAL A 403 -28.79 18.65 -0.75
N GLU A 404 -28.25 18.00 -1.77
CA GLU A 404 -27.15 18.51 -2.57
C GLU A 404 -27.50 18.46 -4.06
N PRO A 405 -27.08 19.46 -4.85
CA PRO A 405 -27.30 19.43 -6.28
C PRO A 405 -26.43 18.34 -6.94
N LEU A 406 -26.94 17.78 -8.03
CA LEU A 406 -26.12 16.97 -8.94
C LEU A 406 -24.87 17.77 -9.38
N PRO A 407 -23.73 17.09 -9.59
CA PRO A 407 -23.56 15.64 -9.69
C PRO A 407 -23.15 14.95 -8.37
N ARG A 408 -23.42 15.54 -7.19
CA ARG A 408 -23.12 14.87 -5.91
C ARG A 408 -23.99 13.64 -5.70
N ALA A 409 -23.44 12.66 -4.96
CA ALA A 409 -24.11 11.42 -4.59
C ALA A 409 -24.65 10.63 -5.80
N SER A 410 -23.77 10.42 -6.79
CA SER A 410 -24.16 9.87 -8.09
C SER A 410 -23.00 9.16 -8.80
N VAL A 411 -23.35 8.46 -9.87
CA VAL A 411 -22.41 8.01 -10.91
C VAL A 411 -22.74 8.80 -12.18
N GLN A 412 -21.73 9.41 -12.78
CA GLN A 412 -21.84 10.11 -14.07
C GLN A 412 -21.36 9.21 -15.19
N VAL A 413 -21.87 9.45 -16.41
CA VAL A 413 -21.42 8.81 -17.65
C VAL A 413 -21.05 9.90 -18.67
N MET A 414 -19.99 9.68 -19.45
CA MET A 414 -19.54 10.58 -20.50
C MET A 414 -18.86 9.81 -21.64
N ASN A 415 -18.62 10.49 -22.75
CA ASN A 415 -17.72 9.98 -23.79
C ASN A 415 -16.27 9.98 -23.28
N LEU A 416 -15.39 9.20 -23.91
CA LEU A 416 -13.96 9.11 -23.58
C LEU A 416 -13.17 10.43 -23.68
N ASP A 417 -13.74 11.47 -24.29
CA ASP A 417 -13.19 12.83 -24.36
C ASP A 417 -13.85 13.81 -23.36
N GLY A 418 -14.68 13.30 -22.45
CA GLY A 418 -15.44 14.07 -21.46
C GLY A 418 -16.72 14.71 -22.01
N SER A 419 -16.98 14.66 -23.32
CA SER A 419 -18.19 15.22 -23.89
C SER A 419 -19.44 14.43 -23.48
N ASN A 420 -20.60 15.11 -23.52
CA ASN A 420 -21.90 14.53 -23.16
C ASN A 420 -21.97 13.96 -21.73
N GLN A 421 -21.30 14.57 -20.76
CA GLN A 421 -21.42 14.21 -19.36
C GLN A 421 -22.88 14.31 -18.87
N GLN A 422 -23.38 13.22 -18.30
CA GLN A 422 -24.74 13.07 -17.79
C GLN A 422 -24.74 12.27 -16.49
N THR A 423 -25.75 12.48 -15.65
CA THR A 423 -25.99 11.63 -14.49
C THR A 423 -26.56 10.30 -14.94
N PHE A 424 -25.85 9.21 -14.64
CA PHE A 424 -26.30 7.86 -14.95
C PHE A 424 -27.25 7.35 -13.87
N ALA A 425 -26.84 7.38 -12.60
CA ALA A 425 -27.64 6.98 -11.44
C ALA A 425 -27.34 7.93 -10.25
N PHE A 426 -28.29 8.15 -9.36
CA PHE A 426 -28.13 9.12 -8.26
C PHE A 426 -28.86 8.73 -6.98
N GLY A 427 -28.64 9.49 -5.90
CA GLY A 427 -29.12 9.11 -4.57
C GLY A 427 -28.27 8.01 -3.93
N LEU A 428 -27.00 7.94 -4.34
CA LEU A 428 -25.98 7.03 -3.82
C LEU A 428 -25.07 7.88 -2.92
N ARG A 429 -25.17 7.80 -1.58
CA ARG A 429 -24.45 8.75 -0.69
C ARG A 429 -22.96 8.86 -1.01
N ASN A 430 -22.28 7.72 -1.08
CA ASN A 430 -20.87 7.65 -1.44
C ASN A 430 -20.60 6.35 -2.22
N PRO A 431 -20.85 6.33 -3.54
CA PRO A 431 -20.51 5.21 -4.40
C PRO A 431 -19.00 5.21 -4.60
N VAL A 432 -18.31 4.16 -4.17
CA VAL A 432 -16.84 4.07 -4.26
C VAL A 432 -16.44 3.00 -5.25
N GLY A 433 -16.70 1.73 -4.94
CA GLY A 433 -16.43 0.62 -5.84
C GLY A 433 -17.29 0.73 -7.09
N LEU A 434 -16.71 0.40 -8.24
CA LEU A 434 -17.35 0.50 -9.53
C LEU A 434 -16.77 -0.56 -10.44
N ASP A 435 -17.60 -1.49 -10.92
CA ASP A 435 -17.14 -2.55 -11.83
C ASP A 435 -18.30 -3.11 -12.67
N PHE A 436 -18.00 -3.65 -13.84
CA PHE A 436 -18.98 -4.26 -14.73
C PHE A 436 -19.07 -5.77 -14.47
N HIS A 437 -20.29 -6.25 -14.25
CA HIS A 437 -20.51 -7.69 -14.12
C HIS A 437 -20.13 -8.42 -15.42
N PRO A 438 -19.28 -9.47 -15.39
CA PRO A 438 -18.57 -9.98 -16.56
C PRO A 438 -19.46 -10.67 -17.61
N ILE A 439 -20.66 -11.11 -17.21
CA ILE A 439 -21.61 -11.78 -18.13
C ILE A 439 -22.65 -10.79 -18.67
N THR A 440 -23.16 -9.90 -17.81
CA THR A 440 -24.31 -9.05 -18.14
C THR A 440 -23.89 -7.67 -18.64
N ASN A 441 -22.64 -7.27 -18.37
CA ASN A 441 -22.10 -5.92 -18.57
C ASN A 441 -22.93 -4.83 -17.87
N GLN A 442 -23.66 -5.19 -16.82
CA GLN A 442 -24.32 -4.22 -15.95
C GLN A 442 -23.28 -3.62 -15.00
N LEU A 443 -23.34 -2.30 -14.81
CA LEU A 443 -22.46 -1.59 -13.89
C LEU A 443 -22.95 -1.79 -12.45
N PHE A 444 -22.07 -2.20 -11.54
CA PHE A 444 -22.36 -2.31 -10.11
C PHE A 444 -21.54 -1.30 -9.33
N THR A 445 -22.05 -0.93 -8.15
CA THR A 445 -21.33 -0.07 -7.20
C THR A 445 -21.53 -0.49 -5.76
N THR A 446 -20.48 -0.29 -4.95
CA THR A 446 -20.58 -0.32 -3.49
C THR A 446 -20.84 1.07 -2.95
N VAL A 447 -21.73 1.19 -1.96
CA VAL A 447 -22.13 2.48 -1.39
C VAL A 447 -21.93 2.49 0.13
N ASN A 448 -21.25 3.53 0.62
CA ASN A 448 -21.18 3.82 2.06
C ASN A 448 -22.36 4.70 2.45
N GLU A 449 -23.25 4.16 3.27
CA GLU A 449 -24.49 4.83 3.67
C GLU A 449 -24.30 5.82 4.82
N ARG A 450 -25.40 6.46 5.19
CA ARG A 450 -25.46 7.57 6.14
C ARG A 450 -25.24 7.13 7.57
N ASP A 451 -24.55 8.01 8.28
CA ASP A 451 -24.24 7.85 9.69
C ASP A 451 -25.38 8.39 10.56
N GLY A 452 -25.36 8.02 11.84
CA GLY A 452 -26.16 8.69 12.87
C GLY A 452 -27.57 8.14 13.13
N LEU A 453 -27.95 6.98 12.58
CA LEU A 453 -29.24 6.33 12.86
C LEU A 453 -29.15 5.13 13.82
N GLY A 454 -27.94 4.77 14.28
CA GLY A 454 -27.68 3.67 15.22
C GLY A 454 -26.58 2.74 14.72
N ASP A 455 -26.22 1.74 15.52
CA ASP A 455 -25.11 0.81 15.23
C ASP A 455 -25.40 -0.15 14.08
N ASP A 456 -26.67 -0.49 13.89
CA ASP A 456 -27.12 -1.46 12.87
C ASP A 456 -28.02 -0.79 11.80
N LEU A 457 -27.97 0.55 11.70
CA LEU A 457 -28.67 1.34 10.69
C LEU A 457 -27.86 2.60 10.29
N VAL A 458 -27.60 2.87 9.01
CA VAL A 458 -28.13 2.22 7.80
C VAL A 458 -27.08 1.24 7.22
N PRO A 459 -27.45 0.00 6.85
CA PRO A 459 -26.60 -0.92 6.10
C PRO A 459 -25.87 -0.25 4.91
N ASP A 460 -24.61 -0.62 4.71
CA ASP A 460 -23.95 -0.36 3.43
C ASP A 460 -24.47 -1.36 2.38
N TYR A 461 -24.17 -1.17 1.10
CA TYR A 461 -24.70 -2.09 0.09
C TYR A 461 -23.88 -2.18 -1.20
N LEU A 462 -24.16 -3.25 -1.97
CA LEU A 462 -23.80 -3.44 -3.37
C LEU A 462 -25.10 -3.43 -4.20
N THR A 463 -25.09 -2.74 -5.34
CA THR A 463 -26.24 -2.71 -6.25
C THR A 463 -25.82 -2.55 -7.70
N GLY A 464 -26.58 -3.15 -8.61
CA GLY A 464 -26.54 -2.85 -10.03
C GLY A 464 -27.18 -1.50 -10.32
N LEU A 465 -26.63 -0.78 -11.29
CA LEU A 465 -27.02 0.56 -11.69
C LEU A 465 -27.73 0.58 -13.04
N GLU A 466 -28.86 1.28 -13.09
CA GLU A 466 -29.58 1.58 -14.34
C GLU A 466 -29.71 3.07 -14.57
N SER A 467 -29.81 3.46 -15.85
CA SER A 467 -29.87 4.86 -16.24
C SER A 467 -31.16 5.53 -15.74
N GLY A 468 -30.99 6.60 -14.95
CA GLY A 468 -32.05 7.44 -14.41
C GLY A 468 -32.57 6.98 -13.04
N GLU A 469 -32.07 5.88 -12.48
CA GLU A 469 -32.56 5.37 -11.21
C GLU A 469 -32.06 6.16 -10.00
N PHE A 470 -32.92 6.20 -8.97
CA PHE A 470 -32.70 6.89 -7.71
C PHE A 470 -32.63 5.89 -6.55
N TYR A 471 -31.54 5.94 -5.76
CA TYR A 471 -31.26 4.97 -4.68
C TYR A 471 -31.56 5.49 -3.27
N GLY A 472 -32.36 6.56 -3.18
CA GLY A 472 -32.98 6.99 -1.92
C GLY A 472 -32.29 8.15 -1.21
N TRP A 473 -30.95 8.24 -1.23
CA TRP A 473 -30.26 9.31 -0.49
C TRP A 473 -30.57 10.71 -1.05
N PRO A 474 -30.81 11.74 -0.23
CA PRO A 474 -30.80 11.75 1.24
C PRO A 474 -32.17 11.50 1.89
N TYR A 475 -33.23 11.26 1.10
CA TYR A 475 -34.62 11.27 1.57
C TYR A 475 -35.09 9.95 2.19
N ALA A 476 -34.65 8.82 1.65
CA ALA A 476 -35.02 7.47 2.06
C ALA A 476 -33.82 6.52 2.01
N TYR A 477 -33.95 5.31 2.56
CA TYR A 477 -32.99 4.24 2.41
C TYR A 477 -33.70 2.95 1.94
N PHE A 478 -33.19 2.34 0.88
CA PHE A 478 -33.57 1.03 0.32
C PHE A 478 -35.01 0.80 -0.17
N SER A 479 -36.01 1.54 0.28
CA SER A 479 -37.36 1.41 -0.26
C SER A 479 -38.19 2.67 -0.01
N PRO A 480 -39.28 2.87 -0.77
CA PRO A 480 -40.20 4.00 -0.58
C PRO A 480 -40.84 4.11 0.81
N ASN A 481 -40.86 3.03 1.60
CA ASN A 481 -41.47 3.02 2.93
C ASN A 481 -40.48 3.35 4.05
N LEU A 482 -39.20 3.53 3.73
CA LEU A 482 -38.11 3.73 4.68
C LEU A 482 -37.53 5.14 4.50
N GLU A 483 -38.34 6.15 4.80
CA GLU A 483 -37.89 7.54 4.83
C GLU A 483 -36.87 7.77 5.96
N ASP A 484 -35.87 8.63 5.69
CA ASP A 484 -34.98 9.11 6.73
C ASP A 484 -35.77 10.05 7.66
N PRO A 485 -35.87 9.76 8.98
CA PRO A 485 -36.67 10.58 9.89
C PRO A 485 -36.17 12.03 10.00
N ARG A 486 -34.92 12.31 9.64
CA ARG A 486 -34.34 13.66 9.61
C ARG A 486 -34.81 14.47 8.39
N ARG A 487 -35.44 13.80 7.41
CA ARG A 487 -35.89 14.33 6.11
C ARG A 487 -37.35 13.98 5.80
N ALA A 488 -38.10 13.52 6.79
CA ALA A 488 -39.44 12.98 6.59
C ALA A 488 -40.38 13.98 5.90
N GLY A 489 -41.05 13.52 4.85
CA GLY A 489 -41.97 14.30 4.01
C GLY A 489 -41.29 15.22 3.00
N GLU A 490 -39.96 15.27 2.94
CA GLU A 490 -39.24 15.97 1.89
C GLU A 490 -39.26 15.15 0.59
N ASN A 491 -39.64 15.79 -0.52
CA ASN A 491 -39.66 15.21 -1.87
C ASN A 491 -40.30 13.81 -1.99
N PRO A 492 -41.60 13.66 -1.70
CA PRO A 492 -42.29 12.37 -1.72
C PRO A 492 -42.30 11.68 -3.08
N ASN A 493 -42.10 12.44 -4.18
CA ASN A 493 -42.00 11.86 -5.52
C ASN A 493 -40.71 11.05 -5.67
N LEU A 494 -39.55 11.60 -5.26
CA LEU A 494 -38.29 10.85 -5.29
C LEU A 494 -38.28 9.72 -4.27
N VAL A 495 -38.86 9.91 -3.08
CA VAL A 495 -39.01 8.81 -2.10
C VAL A 495 -39.74 7.63 -2.75
N ALA A 496 -40.83 7.88 -3.50
CA ALA A 496 -41.59 6.85 -4.20
C ALA A 496 -40.80 6.11 -5.31
N GLU A 497 -39.73 6.72 -5.83
CA GLU A 497 -38.86 6.16 -6.87
C GLU A 497 -37.62 5.42 -6.32
N THR A 498 -37.47 5.35 -4.98
CA THR A 498 -36.33 4.71 -4.33
C THR A 498 -36.19 3.24 -4.73
N GLN A 499 -35.06 2.89 -5.32
CA GLN A 499 -34.71 1.52 -5.65
C GLN A 499 -34.17 0.75 -4.43
N THR A 500 -34.40 -0.56 -4.44
CA THR A 500 -33.88 -1.48 -3.41
C THR A 500 -32.54 -2.06 -3.87
N PRO A 501 -31.46 -1.92 -3.08
CA PRO A 501 -30.18 -2.54 -3.41
C PRO A 501 -30.23 -4.06 -3.49
N ASP A 502 -29.35 -4.64 -4.30
CA ASP A 502 -29.24 -6.09 -4.47
C ASP A 502 -28.74 -6.81 -3.21
N VAL A 503 -27.72 -6.26 -2.53
CA VAL A 503 -27.13 -6.88 -1.34
C VAL A 503 -26.88 -5.83 -0.27
N LEU A 504 -27.43 -6.06 0.92
CA LEU A 504 -27.14 -5.26 2.10
C LEU A 504 -25.98 -5.87 2.89
N PHE A 505 -25.01 -5.03 3.21
CA PHE A 505 -23.87 -5.33 4.07
C PHE A 505 -24.12 -4.83 5.48
N GLN A 506 -23.43 -5.43 6.46
CA GLN A 506 -23.53 -4.94 7.83
C GLN A 506 -23.23 -3.43 7.90
N ALA A 507 -24.07 -2.69 8.64
CA ALA A 507 -23.97 -1.23 8.74
C ALA A 507 -22.57 -0.78 9.17
N HIS A 508 -22.10 0.31 8.56
CA HIS A 508 -20.81 0.94 8.82
C HIS A 508 -19.59 0.10 8.43
N SER A 509 -19.74 -0.97 7.63
CA SER A 509 -18.61 -1.77 7.15
C SER A 509 -17.69 -1.03 6.17
N ALA A 510 -18.19 0.08 5.59
CA ALA A 510 -17.48 0.95 4.67
C ALA A 510 -16.88 0.18 3.47
N PRO A 511 -17.72 -0.43 2.61
CA PRO A 511 -17.26 -1.14 1.43
C PRO A 511 -16.62 -0.16 0.43
N LEU A 512 -15.35 -0.35 0.10
CA LEU A 512 -14.64 0.49 -0.87
C LEU A 512 -14.39 -0.28 -2.16
N GLY A 513 -13.45 -1.21 -2.16
CA GLY A 513 -13.09 -2.02 -3.32
C GLY A 513 -14.23 -2.90 -3.80
N LEU A 514 -14.38 -3.02 -5.11
CA LEU A 514 -15.31 -3.91 -5.79
C LEU A 514 -14.57 -4.48 -6.99
N GLN A 515 -14.53 -5.81 -7.10
CA GLN A 515 -13.95 -6.51 -8.24
C GLN A 515 -14.75 -7.77 -8.52
N PHE A 516 -15.33 -7.89 -9.72
CA PHE A 516 -15.85 -9.15 -10.20
C PHE A 516 -14.71 -10.08 -10.57
N TYR A 517 -14.86 -11.36 -10.23
CA TYR A 517 -13.86 -12.37 -10.54
C TYR A 517 -14.23 -13.11 -11.83
N ASP A 518 -13.58 -12.73 -12.93
CA ASP A 518 -13.69 -13.40 -14.23
C ASP A 518 -12.49 -14.32 -14.54
N GLY A 519 -11.55 -14.43 -13.59
CA GLY A 519 -10.46 -15.38 -13.58
C GLY A 519 -10.94 -16.83 -13.51
N LYS A 520 -10.01 -17.76 -13.75
CA LYS A 520 -10.31 -19.20 -13.82
C LYS A 520 -9.56 -20.06 -12.80
N THR A 521 -8.69 -19.45 -12.01
CA THR A 521 -7.83 -20.17 -11.06
C THR A 521 -8.52 -20.38 -9.73
N PHE A 522 -9.42 -19.48 -9.30
CA PHE A 522 -10.24 -19.73 -8.12
C PHE A 522 -11.33 -20.77 -8.43
N PRO A 523 -11.80 -21.52 -7.42
CA PRO A 523 -12.89 -22.49 -7.57
C PRO A 523 -14.13 -21.90 -8.25
N GLU A 524 -14.90 -22.74 -8.94
CA GLU A 524 -16.07 -22.35 -9.75
C GLU A 524 -17.09 -21.50 -8.97
N GLU A 525 -17.23 -21.73 -7.66
CA GLU A 525 -18.14 -20.97 -6.80
C GLU A 525 -17.77 -19.47 -6.64
N TYR A 526 -16.53 -19.08 -6.95
CA TYR A 526 -16.08 -17.69 -6.93
C TYR A 526 -16.20 -17.00 -8.29
N GLN A 527 -16.35 -17.77 -9.37
CA GLN A 527 -16.38 -17.24 -10.73
C GLN A 527 -17.66 -16.46 -11.02
N ASN A 528 -17.49 -15.29 -11.63
CA ASN A 528 -18.54 -14.30 -11.93
C ASN A 528 -19.22 -13.70 -10.69
N GLY A 529 -18.73 -13.99 -9.48
CA GLY A 529 -19.15 -13.28 -8.28
C GLY A 529 -18.29 -12.04 -8.01
N ALA A 530 -18.67 -11.25 -7.00
CA ALA A 530 -17.96 -10.03 -6.64
C ALA A 530 -17.19 -10.19 -5.33
N PHE A 531 -15.92 -9.79 -5.33
CA PHE A 531 -15.17 -9.50 -4.11
C PHE A 531 -15.37 -8.04 -3.71
N VAL A 532 -15.52 -7.81 -2.41
CA VAL A 532 -15.71 -6.47 -1.84
C VAL A 532 -14.80 -6.28 -0.64
N ALA A 533 -14.09 -5.16 -0.60
CA ALA A 533 -13.20 -4.80 0.49
C ALA A 533 -13.93 -3.92 1.52
N PHE A 534 -14.11 -4.42 2.74
CA PHE A 534 -14.66 -3.66 3.85
C PHE A 534 -13.54 -2.98 4.61
N ARG A 535 -13.46 -1.65 4.48
CA ARG A 535 -12.43 -0.82 5.12
C ARG A 535 -12.56 -0.78 6.64
N GLY A 536 -13.77 -0.99 7.15
CA GLY A 536 -14.07 -1.02 8.57
C GLY A 536 -14.62 0.28 9.15
N SER A 537 -15.42 0.09 10.19
CA SER A 537 -16.29 1.10 10.78
C SER A 537 -15.56 2.17 11.58
N TRP A 538 -16.15 3.37 11.59
CA TRP A 538 -15.81 4.42 12.54
C TRP A 538 -17.04 4.89 13.37
N ASN A 539 -18.26 4.66 12.89
CA ASN A 539 -19.51 5.15 13.46
C ASN A 539 -20.35 4.01 14.09
N ARG A 540 -19.71 3.12 14.85
CA ARG A 540 -20.35 1.97 15.51
C ARG A 540 -19.68 1.68 16.86
N GLN A 541 -20.43 1.26 17.88
CA GLN A 541 -19.86 0.94 19.20
C GLN A 541 -18.85 -0.20 19.10
N GLU A 542 -19.31 -1.36 18.65
CA GLU A 542 -18.45 -2.52 18.37
C GLU A 542 -17.94 -2.42 16.93
N PRO A 543 -16.63 -2.45 16.66
CA PRO A 543 -16.11 -2.36 15.31
C PRO A 543 -16.59 -3.49 14.39
N THR A 544 -16.79 -3.19 13.11
CA THR A 544 -17.05 -4.20 12.06
C THR A 544 -16.37 -3.82 10.74
N GLY A 545 -16.33 -4.75 9.79
CA GLY A 545 -15.59 -4.66 8.53
C GLY A 545 -14.18 -5.22 8.68
N TYR A 546 -13.17 -4.50 8.16
CA TYR A 546 -11.75 -4.89 8.20
C TYR A 546 -11.50 -6.27 7.59
N LYS A 547 -12.08 -6.53 6.42
CA LYS A 547 -12.10 -7.85 5.77
C LYS A 547 -12.43 -7.77 4.29
N LEU A 548 -12.21 -8.87 3.59
CA LEU A 548 -12.80 -9.09 2.27
C LEU A 548 -14.01 -10.00 2.38
N VAL A 549 -15.04 -9.71 1.58
CA VAL A 549 -16.22 -10.56 1.45
C VAL A 549 -16.43 -10.96 -0.01
N PHE A 550 -17.17 -12.04 -0.21
CA PHE A 550 -17.59 -12.52 -1.52
C PHE A 550 -19.12 -12.50 -1.65
N VAL A 551 -19.62 -11.96 -2.76
CA VAL A 551 -21.02 -11.94 -3.14
C VAL A 551 -21.24 -12.93 -4.29
N PRO A 552 -21.99 -14.03 -4.08
CA PRO A 552 -22.29 -14.97 -5.14
C PRO A 552 -23.36 -14.42 -6.09
N PHE A 553 -23.18 -14.71 -7.37
CA PHE A 553 -24.14 -14.47 -8.45
C PHE A 553 -24.58 -15.81 -9.04
N ASP A 554 -25.84 -15.87 -9.51
CA ASP A 554 -26.35 -17.05 -10.21
C ASP A 554 -25.81 -17.13 -11.65
N GLY A 555 -26.03 -18.26 -12.33
CA GLY A 555 -25.57 -18.46 -13.71
C GLY A 555 -26.21 -17.53 -14.76
N ASN A 556 -27.19 -16.70 -14.38
CA ASN A 556 -27.76 -15.66 -15.24
C ASN A 556 -27.18 -14.26 -14.93
N GLY A 557 -26.28 -14.16 -13.94
CA GLY A 557 -25.71 -12.90 -13.49
C GLY A 557 -26.61 -12.10 -12.55
N ASN A 558 -27.57 -12.74 -11.86
CA ASN A 558 -28.31 -12.09 -10.79
C ASN A 558 -27.61 -12.29 -9.45
N SER A 559 -27.55 -11.24 -8.64
CA SER A 559 -27.10 -11.38 -7.26
C SER A 559 -27.99 -12.36 -6.50
N THR A 560 -27.38 -13.18 -5.66
CA THR A 560 -28.10 -14.07 -4.75
C THR A 560 -28.77 -13.30 -3.59
N GLY A 561 -28.36 -12.05 -3.34
CA GLY A 561 -28.86 -11.23 -2.21
C GLY A 561 -28.20 -11.55 -0.88
N GLU A 562 -27.07 -12.25 -0.90
CA GLU A 562 -26.27 -12.64 0.27
C GLU A 562 -24.78 -12.41 0.00
N TYR A 563 -23.98 -12.40 1.06
CA TYR A 563 -22.53 -12.33 0.99
C TYR A 563 -21.92 -13.23 2.06
N ARG A 564 -20.63 -13.55 1.96
CA ARG A 564 -19.92 -14.32 2.97
C ARG A 564 -18.51 -13.77 3.18
N ASP A 565 -17.96 -13.93 4.37
CA ASP A 565 -16.57 -13.54 4.64
C ASP A 565 -15.63 -14.39 3.78
N PHE A 566 -14.61 -13.74 3.20
CA PHE A 566 -13.61 -14.39 2.35
C PHE A 566 -12.20 -14.25 2.91
N LEU A 567 -11.86 -13.12 3.51
CA LEU A 567 -10.58 -12.95 4.19
C LEU A 567 -10.77 -12.12 5.45
N THR A 568 -10.39 -12.66 6.61
CA THR A 568 -10.45 -11.98 7.91
C THR A 568 -9.11 -12.09 8.66
N GLY A 569 -9.01 -11.52 9.86
CA GLY A 569 -7.82 -11.58 10.71
C GLY A 569 -7.19 -10.22 11.02
N PHE A 570 -7.65 -9.14 10.40
CA PHE A 570 -7.17 -7.78 10.68
C PHE A 570 -7.65 -7.22 12.02
N LEU A 571 -8.93 -7.43 12.36
CA LEU A 571 -9.58 -6.88 13.54
C LEU A 571 -9.53 -7.87 14.71
N ASP A 572 -9.00 -7.43 15.85
CA ASP A 572 -9.23 -8.06 17.15
C ASP A 572 -10.38 -7.33 17.86
N ILE A 573 -11.55 -7.97 17.89
CA ILE A 573 -12.74 -7.40 18.52
C ILE A 573 -12.62 -7.30 20.05
N SER A 574 -11.79 -8.14 20.67
CA SER A 574 -11.65 -8.17 22.13
C SER A 574 -10.80 -7.02 22.67
N GLU A 575 -9.85 -6.57 21.86
CA GLU A 575 -9.00 -5.41 22.14
C GLU A 575 -9.45 -4.14 21.41
N GLU A 576 -10.44 -4.27 20.52
CA GLU A 576 -10.90 -3.22 19.59
C GLU A 576 -9.75 -2.61 18.75
N THR A 577 -8.73 -3.41 18.43
CA THR A 577 -7.56 -3.04 17.64
C THR A 577 -7.62 -3.64 16.24
N THR A 578 -6.96 -3.00 15.29
CA THR A 578 -6.78 -3.57 13.95
C THR A 578 -5.40 -3.25 13.39
N TRP A 579 -4.81 -4.20 12.67
CA TRP A 579 -3.56 -3.99 11.94
C TRP A 579 -3.76 -3.80 10.43
N GLY A 580 -5.01 -3.74 9.97
CA GLY A 580 -5.31 -3.47 8.57
C GLY A 580 -6.74 -3.05 8.24
N ARG A 581 -6.87 -2.33 7.12
CA ARG A 581 -8.05 -1.70 6.54
C ARG A 581 -8.01 -1.89 5.02
N PRO A 582 -8.52 -3.00 4.50
CA PRO A 582 -8.53 -3.28 3.07
C PRO A 582 -9.25 -2.17 2.27
N THR A 583 -8.71 -1.78 1.12
CA THR A 583 -9.31 -0.71 0.30
C THR A 583 -9.56 -1.09 -1.16
N GLY A 584 -8.53 -1.20 -1.99
CA GLY A 584 -8.62 -1.55 -3.41
C GLY A 584 -8.58 -3.06 -3.64
N LEU A 585 -9.13 -3.51 -4.76
CA LEU A 585 -9.12 -4.89 -5.24
C LEU A 585 -8.78 -4.88 -6.74
N GLU A 586 -8.08 -5.91 -7.20
CA GLU A 586 -7.74 -6.07 -8.62
C GLU A 586 -7.45 -7.54 -8.93
N VAL A 587 -7.88 -8.03 -10.09
CA VAL A 587 -7.56 -9.41 -10.53
C VAL A 587 -6.40 -9.37 -11.51
N LEU A 588 -5.33 -10.11 -11.20
CA LEU A 588 -4.18 -10.19 -12.09
C LEU A 588 -4.42 -11.15 -13.27
N PRO A 589 -3.66 -11.02 -14.37
CA PRO A 589 -3.75 -11.93 -15.52
C PRO A 589 -3.51 -13.41 -15.19
N ASP A 590 -2.80 -13.72 -14.11
CA ASP A 590 -2.59 -15.08 -13.60
C ASP A 590 -3.81 -15.63 -12.84
N GLY A 591 -4.85 -14.81 -12.64
CA GLY A 591 -6.08 -15.13 -11.93
C GLY A 591 -6.01 -14.97 -10.41
N SER A 592 -4.91 -14.47 -9.87
CA SER A 592 -4.82 -14.10 -8.45
C SER A 592 -5.59 -12.81 -8.17
N LEU A 593 -5.99 -12.63 -6.90
CA LEU A 593 -6.67 -11.41 -6.45
C LEU A 593 -5.70 -10.59 -5.59
N LEU A 594 -5.46 -9.34 -5.98
CA LEU A 594 -4.78 -8.36 -5.15
C LEU A 594 -5.76 -7.60 -4.29
N PHE A 595 -5.29 -7.17 -3.12
CA PHE A 595 -5.93 -6.11 -2.36
C PHE A 595 -4.92 -5.19 -1.71
N THR A 596 -5.24 -3.90 -1.62
CA THR A 596 -4.41 -2.93 -0.90
C THR A 596 -4.84 -2.83 0.55
N GLU A 597 -3.87 -2.58 1.42
CA GLU A 597 -4.09 -2.19 2.80
C GLU A 597 -3.35 -0.85 3.04
N GLU A 598 -4.11 0.16 3.47
CA GLU A 598 -3.61 1.54 3.48
C GLU A 598 -2.87 1.94 4.77
N MET A 599 -2.99 1.20 5.88
CA MET A 599 -2.45 1.61 7.18
C MET A 599 -1.14 0.92 7.56
N ASN A 600 -0.91 -0.25 6.98
CA ASN A 600 0.29 -1.08 7.03
C ASN A 600 1.06 -1.06 5.71
N ASN A 601 0.65 -0.23 4.74
CA ASN A 601 1.46 0.15 3.59
C ASN A 601 1.82 -1.03 2.67
N ARG A 602 0.89 -1.99 2.51
CA ARG A 602 1.10 -3.21 1.74
C ARG A 602 0.02 -3.46 0.68
N ILE A 603 0.41 -4.25 -0.30
CA ILE A 603 -0.49 -4.97 -1.20
C ILE A 603 -0.30 -6.45 -0.90
N TYR A 604 -1.41 -7.17 -0.78
CA TYR A 604 -1.41 -8.61 -0.60
C TYR A 604 -1.97 -9.28 -1.84
N ARG A 605 -1.44 -10.47 -2.15
CA ARG A 605 -1.88 -11.33 -3.23
C ARG A 605 -2.51 -12.59 -2.66
N ILE A 606 -3.68 -12.94 -3.17
CA ILE A 606 -4.43 -14.15 -2.82
C ILE A 606 -4.41 -15.08 -4.03
N GLN A 607 -3.88 -16.28 -3.83
CA GLN A 607 -3.78 -17.32 -4.84
C GLN A 607 -4.48 -18.59 -4.36
N TYR A 608 -5.13 -19.31 -5.27
CA TYR A 608 -5.66 -20.64 -5.00
C TYR A 608 -4.66 -21.70 -5.48
N ASN A 609 -4.34 -22.66 -4.62
CA ASN A 609 -3.48 -23.81 -4.90
C ASN A 609 -4.25 -25.09 -4.57
N GLU A 610 -4.46 -25.95 -5.57
CA GLU A 610 -5.19 -27.24 -5.44
C GLU A 610 -4.51 -28.27 -4.53
#